data_AF-A0A1D1XQW9-F1
#
_entry.id   AF-A0A1D1XQW9-F1
#
_cell.length_a   1.000
_cell.length_b   1.000
_cell.length_c   1.000
_cell.angle_alpha   90.00
_cell.angle_beta   90.00
_cell.angle_gamma   90.00
#
_symmetry.space_group_name_H-M   'P 1'
#
loop_
_entity.id
_entity.type
_entity.pdbx_description
1 polymer ?
#
loop_
_entity_poly.entity_id
_entity_poly.type
_entity_poly.pdbx_seq_one_letter_code
_entity_poly.pdbx_strand_id
1 'polypeptide(L)'
;YLVFQLKSHRNLYNPIDEEEGNNEDGPAEDEEPELSQLEAIIWLGILTVWVSILSGYLVDAIQGASESMNMPVAFISVILLPIVGNAAEHASAIMFAMKDKLDITLGVAIGSSTQISMFVIPFCVVVGWIMGKQMDLNFQLFETATLFLTVLVVAFMLQEGTANYFKGLMLILCYLIVAASFFVHVDPSNDDD
;
A
#
# COMPACT_ATOMS: atom_id res chain seq x y z
N TYR A 1 -15.29 -2.01 -10.29
CA TYR A 1 -14.74 -1.14 -9.24
C TYR A 1 -14.76 0.33 -9.64
N LEU A 2 -14.06 0.75 -10.71
CA LEU A 2 -14.01 2.18 -11.13
C LEU A 2 -15.39 2.82 -11.36
N VAL A 3 -16.34 2.13 -11.99
CA VAL A 3 -17.71 2.63 -12.16
C VAL A 3 -18.42 2.80 -10.81
N PHE A 4 -18.17 1.90 -9.86
CA PHE A 4 -18.75 1.98 -8.53
C PHE A 4 -18.20 3.19 -7.76
N GLN A 5 -16.87 3.40 -7.81
CA GLN A 5 -16.18 4.50 -7.13
C GLN A 5 -16.48 5.87 -7.75
N LEU A 6 -16.40 5.99 -9.08
CA LEU A 6 -16.50 7.27 -9.78
C LEU A 6 -17.93 7.70 -10.11
N LYS A 7 -18.88 6.74 -10.17
CA LYS A 7 -20.26 7.02 -10.61
C LYS A 7 -21.32 6.66 -9.59
N SER A 8 -21.27 5.47 -8.97
CA SER A 8 -22.35 5.04 -8.06
C SER A 8 -22.22 5.60 -6.64
N HIS A 9 -21.01 5.71 -6.09
CA HIS A 9 -20.78 6.10 -4.70
C HIS A 9 -19.72 7.20 -4.58
N ARG A 10 -19.78 8.20 -5.47
CA ARG A 10 -18.82 9.33 -5.50
C ARG A 10 -18.77 10.09 -4.17
N ASN A 11 -19.90 10.24 -3.47
CA ASN A 11 -19.96 10.92 -2.17
C ASN A 11 -19.21 10.19 -1.04
N LEU A 12 -18.88 8.91 -1.19
CA LEU A 12 -18.11 8.17 -0.19
C LEU A 12 -16.58 8.35 -0.37
N TYR A 13 -16.15 8.87 -1.52
CA TYR A 13 -14.75 8.93 -1.96
C TYR A 13 -14.31 10.32 -2.43
N ASN A 14 -15.18 11.32 -2.43
CA ASN A 14 -14.73 12.71 -2.47
C ASN A 14 -13.77 12.91 -1.28
N PRO A 15 -12.64 13.62 -1.46
CA PRO A 15 -11.87 14.05 -0.31
C PRO A 15 -12.86 14.74 0.63
N ILE A 16 -12.87 14.33 1.89
CA ILE A 16 -13.54 15.06 2.97
C ILE A 16 -12.70 16.32 3.25
N ASP A 17 -12.43 17.09 2.19
CA ASP A 17 -11.91 18.45 2.20
C ASP A 17 -13.07 19.43 2.00
N GLU A 18 -14.22 18.99 1.47
CA GLU A 18 -15.40 19.85 1.29
C GLU A 18 -16.38 19.83 2.49
N GLU A 19 -16.33 18.85 3.41
CA GLU A 19 -17.33 18.74 4.51
C GLU A 19 -16.89 19.28 5.88
N GLU A 20 -15.65 19.78 6.06
CA GLU A 20 -15.23 20.39 7.34
C GLU A 20 -14.56 21.78 7.20
N GLY A 21 -14.97 22.55 6.20
CA GLY A 21 -14.75 24.00 6.18
C GLY A 21 -15.86 24.82 6.87
N ASN A 22 -16.85 24.19 7.53
CA ASN A 22 -18.09 24.90 7.89
C ASN A 22 -18.56 24.78 9.35
N ASN A 23 -17.70 24.46 10.32
CA ASN A 23 -18.11 24.42 11.74
C ASN A 23 -17.07 24.92 12.75
N GLU A 24 -16.13 25.78 12.38
CA GLU A 24 -15.40 26.63 13.34
C GLU A 24 -15.17 28.02 12.73
N ASP A 25 -15.59 29.08 13.43
CA ASP A 25 -15.48 30.49 13.04
C ASP A 25 -14.00 30.93 12.87
N GLY A 26 -13.41 30.65 11.71
CA GLY A 26 -12.12 31.19 11.25
C GLY A 26 -12.20 31.47 9.74
N PRO A 27 -11.55 32.52 9.21
CA PRO A 27 -11.64 32.82 7.79
C PRO A 27 -11.10 31.64 6.99
N ALA A 28 -11.93 31.13 6.07
CA ALA A 28 -11.51 30.20 5.04
C ALA A 28 -10.35 30.87 4.27
N GLU A 29 -9.13 30.44 4.56
CA GLU A 29 -8.05 30.61 3.61
C GLU A 29 -8.41 29.68 2.44
N ASP A 30 -8.90 30.27 1.36
CA ASP A 30 -8.93 29.63 0.06
C ASP A 30 -7.50 29.11 -0.19
N GLU A 31 -7.27 27.80 -0.06
CA GLU A 31 -6.02 27.18 -0.52
C GLU A 31 -6.00 27.34 -2.05
N GLU A 32 -5.47 28.48 -2.50
CA GLU A 32 -5.19 28.71 -3.92
C GLU A 32 -4.30 27.55 -4.40
N PRO A 33 -4.65 26.86 -5.51
CA PRO A 33 -3.82 25.77 -5.99
C PRO A 33 -2.41 26.29 -6.27
N GLU A 34 -1.44 25.85 -5.45
CA GLU A 34 -0.05 26.30 -5.50
C GLU A 34 0.63 25.99 -6.86
N LEU A 35 0.04 25.07 -7.63
CA LEU A 35 0.53 24.60 -8.92
C LEU A 35 -0.56 24.70 -9.98
N SER A 36 -0.19 25.28 -11.14
CA SER A 36 -1.02 25.19 -12.33
C SER A 36 -1.16 23.74 -12.81
N GLN A 37 -2.30 23.36 -13.38
CA GLN A 37 -2.55 21.99 -13.86
C GLN A 37 -1.46 21.49 -14.82
N LEU A 38 -0.94 22.37 -15.68
CA LEU A 38 0.13 22.04 -16.62
C LEU A 38 1.47 21.81 -15.89
N GLU A 39 1.74 22.61 -14.87
CA GLU A 39 2.94 22.47 -14.04
C GLU A 39 2.91 21.16 -13.25
N ALA A 40 1.76 20.80 -12.69
CA ALA A 40 1.55 19.53 -12.00
C ALA A 40 1.78 18.32 -12.93
N ILE A 41 1.30 18.37 -14.18
CA ILE A 41 1.53 17.32 -15.18
C ILE A 41 3.03 17.19 -15.51
N ILE A 42 3.73 18.31 -15.68
CA ILE A 42 5.17 18.31 -15.95
C ILE A 42 5.93 17.68 -14.78
N TRP A 43 5.67 18.13 -13.55
CA TRP A 43 6.32 17.56 -12.36
C TRP A 43 6.01 16.09 -12.17
N LEU A 44 4.77 15.66 -12.40
CA LEU A 44 4.38 14.26 -12.35
C LEU A 44 5.21 13.43 -13.35
N GLY A 45 5.38 13.92 -14.58
CA GLY A 45 6.21 13.27 -15.58
C GLY A 45 7.68 13.16 -15.17
N ILE A 46 8.27 14.26 -14.68
CA ILE A 46 9.67 14.31 -14.23
C ILE A 46 9.90 13.32 -13.07
N LEU A 47 9.04 13.36 -12.05
CA LEU A 47 9.14 12.47 -10.90
C LEU A 47 8.95 11.01 -11.29
N THR A 48 8.03 10.72 -12.22
CA THR A 48 7.83 9.35 -12.73
C THR A 48 9.07 8.81 -13.41
N VAL A 49 9.75 9.62 -14.24
CA VAL A 49 11.01 9.21 -14.88
C VAL A 49 12.11 8.98 -13.84
N TRP A 50 12.22 9.87 -12.85
CA TRP A 50 13.18 9.71 -11.75
C TRP A 50 12.94 8.43 -10.95
N VAL A 51 11.69 8.17 -10.55
CA VAL A 51 11.30 6.94 -9.84
C VAL A 51 11.59 5.71 -10.70
N SER A 52 11.35 5.76 -12.02
CA SER A 52 11.66 4.65 -12.93
C SER A 52 13.16 4.33 -13.01
N ILE A 53 14.03 5.34 -12.93
CA ILE A 53 15.49 5.13 -12.87
C ILE A 53 15.86 4.51 -11.52
N LEU A 54 15.34 5.07 -10.42
CA LEU A 54 15.59 4.57 -9.07
C LEU A 54 15.08 3.15 -8.85
N SER A 55 13.96 2.75 -9.49
CA SER A 55 13.42 1.41 -9.37
C SER A 55 14.36 0.33 -9.93
N GLY A 56 15.16 0.66 -10.95
CA GLY A 56 16.19 -0.26 -11.46
C GLY A 56 17.29 -0.50 -10.42
N TYR A 57 17.84 0.58 -9.87
CA TYR A 57 18.85 0.49 -8.80
C TYR A 57 18.31 -0.19 -7.54
N LEU A 58 17.02 0.00 -7.23
CA LEU A 58 16.37 -0.62 -6.09
C LEU A 58 16.30 -2.14 -6.24
N VAL A 59 15.97 -2.65 -7.44
CA VAL A 59 15.93 -4.09 -7.71
C VAL A 59 17.32 -4.70 -7.55
N ASP A 60 18.35 -4.05 -8.10
CA ASP A 60 19.75 -4.49 -7.94
C ASP A 60 20.18 -4.47 -6.46
N ALA A 61 19.76 -3.43 -5.72
CA ALA A 61 20.04 -3.32 -4.29
C ALA A 61 19.33 -4.40 -3.46
N ILE A 62 18.11 -4.82 -3.84
CA ILE A 62 17.41 -5.93 -3.17
C ILE A 62 18.22 -7.23 -3.30
N GLN A 63 18.72 -7.53 -4.51
CA GLN A 63 19.53 -8.73 -4.74
C GLN A 63 20.86 -8.66 -3.95
N GLY A 64 21.57 -7.53 -4.03
CA GLY A 64 22.82 -7.35 -3.28
C GLY A 64 22.64 -7.36 -1.76
N ALA A 65 21.52 -6.82 -1.26
CA ALA A 65 21.16 -6.87 0.16
C ALA A 65 20.86 -8.30 0.62
N SER A 66 20.15 -9.09 -0.19
CA SER A 66 19.87 -10.49 0.09
C SER A 66 21.16 -11.30 0.23
N GLU A 67 22.09 -11.16 -0.72
CA GLU A 67 23.37 -11.89 -0.73
C GLU A 67 24.31 -11.47 0.41
N SER A 68 24.41 -10.16 0.69
CA SER A 68 25.35 -9.64 1.70
C SER A 68 24.87 -9.84 3.13
N MET A 69 23.56 -9.77 3.39
CA MET A 69 22.99 -9.91 4.73
C MET A 69 22.41 -11.31 4.99
N ASN A 70 22.49 -12.22 4.01
CA ASN A 70 21.93 -13.57 4.05
C ASN A 70 20.43 -13.55 4.44
N MET A 71 19.68 -12.66 3.80
CA MET A 71 18.28 -12.39 4.11
C MET A 71 17.40 -12.79 2.92
N PRO A 72 16.23 -13.43 3.13
CA PRO A 72 15.36 -13.85 2.04
C PRO A 72 14.90 -12.66 1.18
N VAL A 73 14.93 -12.83 -0.15
CA VAL A 73 14.41 -11.81 -1.11
C VAL A 73 12.93 -11.54 -0.84
N ALA A 74 12.16 -12.57 -0.48
CA ALA A 74 10.76 -12.45 -0.07
C ALA A 74 10.59 -11.51 1.12
N PHE A 75 11.43 -11.60 2.16
CA PHE A 75 11.37 -10.69 3.30
C PHE A 75 11.63 -9.24 2.91
N ILE A 76 12.66 -8.98 2.09
CA ILE A 76 12.96 -7.62 1.62
C ILE A 76 11.78 -7.08 0.79
N SER A 77 11.25 -7.89 -0.12
CA SER A 77 10.26 -7.45 -1.12
C SER A 77 8.85 -7.34 -0.55
N VAL A 78 8.45 -8.21 0.38
CA VAL A 78 7.09 -8.26 0.95
C VAL A 78 6.99 -7.40 2.22
N ILE A 79 8.05 -7.29 3.02
CA ILE A 79 8.02 -6.56 4.30
C ILE A 79 8.67 -5.19 4.18
N LEU A 80 9.93 -5.11 3.77
CA LEU A 80 10.69 -3.84 3.83
C LEU A 80 10.28 -2.87 2.73
N LEU A 81 10.14 -3.36 1.50
CA LEU A 81 9.86 -2.53 0.34
C LEU A 81 8.52 -1.79 0.45
N PRO A 82 7.39 -2.42 0.85
CA PRO A 82 6.12 -1.70 0.98
C PRO A 82 6.11 -0.68 2.12
N ILE A 83 6.88 -0.89 3.19
CA ILE A 83 7.01 0.10 4.28
C ILE A 83 7.56 1.42 3.73
N VAL A 84 8.62 1.34 2.91
CA VAL A 84 9.27 2.53 2.34
C VAL A 84 8.43 3.09 1.19
N GLY A 85 7.94 2.23 0.30
CA GLY A 85 7.15 2.63 -0.87
C GLY A 85 5.83 3.32 -0.50
N ASN A 86 5.21 2.90 0.59
CA ASN A 86 3.93 3.44 1.06
C ASN A 86 4.10 4.36 2.29
N ALA A 87 5.32 4.79 2.62
CA ALA A 87 5.60 5.58 3.81
C ALA A 87 4.82 6.91 3.85
N ALA A 88 4.68 7.56 2.69
CA ALA A 88 3.92 8.81 2.57
C ALA A 88 2.42 8.58 2.87
N GLU A 89 1.83 7.52 2.31
CA GLU A 89 0.43 7.14 2.58
C GLU A 89 0.23 6.78 4.06
N HIS A 90 1.17 6.03 4.65
CA HIS A 90 1.14 5.71 6.08
C HIS A 90 1.22 6.97 6.95
N ALA A 91 2.11 7.91 6.61
CA ALA A 91 2.25 9.17 7.35
C ALA A 91 0.96 9.99 7.32
N SER A 92 0.34 10.14 6.14
CA SER A 92 -0.95 10.82 5.99
C SER A 92 -2.06 10.09 6.76
N ALA A 93 -2.13 8.76 6.67
CA ALA A 93 -3.12 7.96 7.40
C ALA A 93 -2.99 8.12 8.93
N ILE A 94 -1.76 8.16 9.46
CA ILE A 94 -1.50 8.42 10.89
C ILE A 94 -1.89 9.85 11.26
N MET A 95 -1.58 10.83 10.42
CA MET A 95 -1.96 12.22 10.65
C MET A 95 -3.48 12.38 10.75
N PHE A 96 -4.24 11.76 9.85
CA PHE A 96 -5.71 11.75 9.92
C PHE A 96 -6.23 11.01 11.16
N ALA A 97 -5.58 9.92 11.56
CA ALA A 97 -5.96 9.18 12.75
C ALA A 97 -5.75 10.00 14.03
N MET A 98 -4.67 10.81 14.08
CA MET A 98 -4.40 11.72 15.19
C MET A 98 -5.39 12.89 15.28
N LYS A 99 -6.11 13.18 14.18
CA LYS A 99 -7.20 14.17 14.11
C LYS A 99 -8.57 13.53 14.34
N ASP A 100 -8.62 12.32 14.93
CA ASP A 100 -9.84 11.53 15.15
C ASP A 100 -10.65 11.21 13.87
N LYS A 101 -10.02 11.32 12.68
CA LYS A 101 -10.65 11.03 11.38
C LYS A 101 -10.43 9.57 10.97
N LEU A 102 -10.93 8.64 11.78
CA LEU A 102 -10.74 7.19 11.61
C LEU A 102 -11.24 6.69 10.24
N ASP A 103 -12.39 7.18 9.77
CA ASP A 103 -12.97 6.77 8.49
C ASP A 103 -12.06 7.13 7.30
N ILE A 104 -11.39 8.29 7.35
CA ILE A 104 -10.42 8.72 6.32
C ILE A 104 -9.20 7.83 6.37
N THR A 105 -8.64 7.57 7.55
CA THR A 105 -7.50 6.68 7.74
C THR A 105 -7.79 5.28 7.18
N LEU A 106 -8.95 4.70 7.50
CA LEU A 106 -9.34 3.38 6.98
C LEU A 106 -9.59 3.42 5.48
N GLY A 107 -10.20 4.50 4.97
CA GLY A 107 -10.43 4.72 3.55
C GLY A 107 -9.14 4.73 2.73
N VAL A 108 -8.10 5.43 3.21
CA VAL A 108 -6.77 5.45 2.57
C VAL A 108 -6.16 4.04 2.56
N ALA A 109 -6.14 3.35 3.70
CA ALA A 109 -5.51 2.02 3.81
C ALA A 109 -6.23 0.94 3.00
N ILE A 110 -7.56 0.86 3.09
CA ILE A 110 -8.38 -0.12 2.36
C ILE A 110 -8.39 0.21 0.87
N GLY A 111 -8.45 1.50 0.51
CA GLY A 111 -8.41 1.97 -0.87
C GLY A 111 -7.13 1.56 -1.58
N SER A 112 -5.97 1.85 -0.98
CA SER A 112 -4.65 1.47 -1.51
C SER A 112 -4.52 -0.06 -1.65
N SER A 113 -4.93 -0.83 -0.62
CA SER A 113 -4.92 -2.30 -0.66
C SER A 113 -5.82 -2.88 -1.77
N THR A 114 -7.01 -2.30 -1.95
CA THR A 114 -7.97 -2.72 -2.99
C THR A 114 -7.44 -2.39 -4.38
N GLN A 115 -6.80 -1.23 -4.56
CA GLN A 115 -6.18 -0.86 -5.83
C GLN A 115 -5.05 -1.81 -6.21
N ILE A 116 -4.17 -2.14 -5.26
CA ILE A 116 -3.06 -3.07 -5.50
C ILE A 116 -3.59 -4.45 -5.92
N SER A 117 -4.55 -4.99 -5.16
CA SER A 117 -5.10 -6.32 -5.40
C SER A 117 -5.95 -6.44 -6.67
N MET A 118 -6.83 -5.45 -6.94
CA MET A 118 -7.79 -5.53 -8.05
C MET A 118 -7.23 -5.00 -9.37
N PHE A 119 -6.20 -4.16 -9.34
CA PHE A 119 -5.65 -3.54 -10.55
C PHE A 119 -4.16 -3.82 -10.73
N VAL A 120 -3.31 -3.44 -9.77
CA VAL A 120 -1.86 -3.47 -9.97
C VAL A 120 -1.36 -4.89 -10.22
N ILE A 121 -1.70 -5.85 -9.36
CA ILE A 121 -1.25 -7.24 -9.48
C ILE A 121 -1.72 -7.89 -10.79
N PRO A 122 -3.03 -7.89 -11.14
CA PRO A 122 -3.49 -8.43 -12.42
C PRO A 122 -2.88 -7.72 -13.63
N PHE A 123 -2.69 -6.40 -13.55
CA PHE A 123 -2.07 -5.64 -14.62
C PHE A 123 -0.61 -6.05 -14.84
N CYS A 124 0.17 -6.25 -13.77
CA CYS A 124 1.54 -6.76 -13.86
C CYS A 124 1.61 -8.13 -14.54
N VAL A 125 0.68 -9.05 -14.24
CA VAL A 125 0.58 -10.36 -14.91
C VAL A 125 0.37 -10.21 -16.42
N VAL A 126 -0.58 -9.36 -16.83
CA VAL A 126 -0.85 -9.09 -18.25
C VAL A 126 0.37 -8.48 -18.95
N VAL A 127 1.05 -7.53 -18.31
CA VAL A 127 2.29 -6.93 -18.84
C VAL A 127 3.38 -8.00 -18.98
N GLY A 128 3.52 -8.90 -17.98
CA GLY A 128 4.43 -10.05 -18.04
C GLY A 128 4.19 -10.90 -19.28
N TRP A 129 2.92 -11.22 -19.58
CA TRP A 129 2.53 -11.98 -20.77
C TRP A 129 2.89 -11.26 -22.07
N ILE A 130 2.66 -9.94 -22.15
CA ILE A 130 3.02 -9.13 -23.32
C ILE A 130 4.55 -9.12 -23.53
N MET A 131 5.33 -9.11 -22.45
CA MET A 131 6.80 -9.17 -22.49
C MET A 131 7.35 -10.59 -22.68
N GLY A 132 6.49 -11.61 -22.80
CA GLY A 132 6.89 -13.01 -22.94
C GLY A 132 7.49 -13.63 -21.67
N LYS A 133 7.32 -12.99 -20.51
CA LYS A 133 7.70 -13.54 -19.21
C LYS A 133 6.53 -14.29 -18.58
N GLN A 134 6.80 -15.47 -18.04
CA GLN A 134 5.81 -16.22 -17.27
C GLN A 134 5.66 -15.57 -15.89
N MET A 135 4.67 -14.68 -15.78
CA MET A 135 4.19 -14.16 -14.50
C MET A 135 2.80 -14.73 -14.28
N ASP A 136 2.58 -15.34 -13.12
CA ASP A 136 1.30 -15.90 -12.70
C ASP A 136 0.90 -15.35 -11.32
N LEU A 137 -0.26 -15.79 -10.82
CA LEU A 137 -0.77 -15.44 -9.49
C LEU A 137 -0.51 -16.56 -8.48
N ASN A 138 0.48 -17.42 -8.73
CA ASN A 138 0.82 -18.52 -7.84
C ASN A 138 1.74 -18.02 -6.72
N PHE A 139 1.13 -17.33 -5.75
CA PHE A 139 1.79 -17.06 -4.48
C PHE A 139 1.99 -18.40 -3.77
N GLN A 140 3.22 -18.70 -3.33
CA GLN A 140 3.53 -19.96 -2.67
C GLN A 140 2.56 -20.21 -1.49
N LEU A 141 2.44 -21.47 -1.05
CA LEU A 141 1.45 -21.84 -0.02
C LEU A 141 1.57 -20.99 1.25
N PHE A 142 2.80 -20.67 1.66
CA PHE A 142 3.08 -19.83 2.82
C PHE A 142 2.58 -18.39 2.64
N GLU A 143 2.88 -17.77 1.49
CA GLU A 143 2.46 -16.41 1.17
C GLU A 143 0.94 -16.31 1.08
N THR A 144 0.31 -17.26 0.39
CA THR A 144 -1.15 -17.34 0.24
C THR A 144 -1.83 -17.48 1.59
N ALA A 145 -1.35 -18.40 2.44
CA ALA A 145 -1.92 -18.61 3.77
C ALA A 145 -1.77 -17.37 4.66
N THR A 146 -0.60 -16.73 4.62
CA THR A 146 -0.31 -15.54 5.41
C THR A 146 -1.13 -14.33 4.97
N LEU A 147 -1.28 -14.12 3.65
CA LEU A 147 -2.14 -13.09 3.10
C LEU A 147 -3.60 -13.31 3.51
N PHE A 148 -4.11 -14.54 3.37
CA PHE A 148 -5.47 -14.89 3.76
C PHE A 148 -5.73 -14.64 5.25
N LEU A 149 -4.83 -15.08 6.12
CA LEU A 149 -4.93 -14.83 7.56
C LEU A 149 -4.89 -13.34 7.90
N THR A 150 -4.00 -12.58 7.25
CA THR A 150 -3.89 -11.13 7.45
C THR A 150 -5.19 -10.42 7.10
N VAL A 151 -5.77 -10.73 5.93
CA VAL A 151 -7.05 -10.15 5.50
C VAL A 151 -8.17 -10.50 6.49
N LEU A 152 -8.21 -11.76 6.94
CA LEU A 152 -9.22 -12.22 7.91
C LEU A 152 -9.10 -11.48 9.25
N VAL A 153 -7.89 -11.39 9.81
CA VAL A 153 -7.63 -10.71 11.09
C VAL A 153 -7.99 -9.22 10.98
N VAL A 154 -7.56 -8.55 9.92
CA VAL A 154 -7.86 -7.14 9.69
C VAL A 154 -9.37 -6.93 9.53
N ALA A 155 -10.06 -7.76 8.74
CA ALA A 155 -11.50 -7.65 8.55
C ALA A 155 -12.28 -7.77 9.88
N PHE A 156 -11.91 -8.74 10.73
CA PHE A 156 -12.54 -8.89 12.05
C PHE A 156 -12.25 -7.71 12.98
N MET A 157 -11.01 -7.21 12.99
CA MET A 157 -10.64 -6.06 13.84
C MET A 157 -11.36 -4.77 13.44
N LEU A 158 -11.65 -4.60 12.15
CA LEU A 158 -12.34 -3.43 11.60
C LEU A 158 -13.88 -3.54 11.64
N GLN A 159 -14.44 -4.74 11.77
CA GLN A 159 -15.89 -4.97 11.74
C GLN A 159 -16.66 -4.20 12.84
N GLU A 160 -16.02 -3.96 13.98
CA GLU A 160 -16.64 -3.26 15.12
C GLU A 160 -16.68 -1.73 14.96
N GLY A 161 -16.11 -1.15 13.88
CA GLY A 161 -16.19 0.28 13.57
C GLY A 161 -15.53 1.21 14.61
N THR A 162 -14.78 0.67 15.56
CA THR A 162 -14.14 1.41 16.66
C THR A 162 -12.66 1.08 16.74
N ALA A 163 -11.81 2.12 16.80
CA ALA A 163 -10.38 1.95 17.07
C ALA A 163 -10.09 2.14 18.56
N ASN A 164 -9.15 1.35 19.06
CA ASN A 164 -8.59 1.49 20.40
C ASN A 164 -7.08 1.25 20.29
N TYR A 165 -6.28 1.90 21.14
CA TYR A 165 -4.83 1.69 21.20
C TYR A 165 -4.49 0.20 21.32
N PHE A 166 -5.29 -0.58 22.06
CA PHE A 166 -5.07 -2.01 22.23
C PHE A 166 -5.27 -2.78 20.92
N LYS A 167 -6.31 -2.46 20.14
CA LYS A 167 -6.52 -3.06 18.81
C LYS A 167 -5.39 -2.70 17.85
N GLY A 168 -4.94 -1.45 17.87
CA GLY A 168 -3.79 -0.99 17.09
C GLY A 168 -2.51 -1.75 17.45
N LEU A 169 -2.24 -1.93 18.75
CA LEU A 169 -1.10 -2.71 19.25
C LEU A 169 -1.19 -4.17 18.79
N MET A 170 -2.36 -4.80 18.85
CA MET A 170 -2.56 -6.17 18.37
C MET A 170 -2.25 -6.31 16.88
N LEU A 171 -2.69 -5.35 16.05
CA LEU A 171 -2.40 -5.35 14.62
C LEU A 171 -0.91 -5.19 14.33
N ILE A 172 -0.21 -4.30 15.07
CA ILE A 172 1.25 -4.14 14.97
C ILE A 172 1.96 -5.45 15.36
N LEU A 173 1.56 -6.09 16.46
CA LEU A 173 2.15 -7.36 16.88
C LEU A 173 1.91 -8.48 15.86
N CYS A 174 0.71 -8.54 15.27
CA CYS A 174 0.40 -9.48 14.20
C CYS A 174 1.30 -9.25 12.98
N TYR A 175 1.49 -7.99 12.58
CA TYR A 175 2.42 -7.63 11.50
C TYR A 175 3.87 -8.04 11.83
N LEU A 176 4.34 -7.84 13.06
CA LEU A 176 5.69 -8.26 13.47
C LEU A 176 5.86 -9.79 13.45
N ILE A 177 4.82 -10.55 13.81
CA ILE A 177 4.84 -12.02 13.72
C ILE A 177 4.92 -12.46 12.26
N VAL A 178 4.15 -11.83 11.37
CA VAL A 178 4.21 -12.09 9.92
C VAL A 178 5.60 -11.76 9.39
N ALA A 179 6.14 -10.58 9.71
CA ALA A 179 7.48 -10.16 9.31
C ALA A 179 8.55 -11.14 9.79
N ALA A 180 8.52 -11.56 11.05
CA ALA A 180 9.44 -12.55 11.59
C ALA A 180 9.30 -13.91 10.89
N SER A 181 8.08 -14.29 10.50
CA SER A 181 7.82 -15.52 9.74
C SER A 181 8.45 -15.46 8.35
N PHE A 182 8.32 -14.34 7.63
CA PHE A 182 9.01 -14.12 6.35
C PHE A 182 10.53 -14.03 6.48
N PHE A 183 11.06 -13.54 7.60
CA PHE A 183 12.50 -13.48 7.84
C PHE A 183 13.12 -14.86 8.04
N VAL A 184 12.40 -15.76 8.71
CA VAL A 184 12.85 -17.14 8.98
C VAL A 184 12.46 -18.10 7.84
N HIS A 185 11.47 -17.73 7.01
CA HIS A 185 11.08 -18.52 5.86
C HIS A 185 12.23 -18.59 4.85
N VAL A 186 12.71 -19.80 4.60
CA VAL A 186 13.64 -20.09 3.52
C VAL A 186 12.79 -20.70 2.42
N ASP A 187 12.70 -20.02 1.29
CA ASP A 187 12.05 -20.58 0.12
C ASP A 187 12.78 -21.90 -0.23
N PRO A 188 12.06 -23.01 -0.43
CA PRO A 188 12.71 -24.23 -0.89
C PRO A 188 13.45 -23.93 -2.19
N SER A 189 14.73 -24.29 -2.26
CA SER A 189 15.44 -24.25 -3.53
C SER A 189 14.66 -25.13 -4.51
N ASN A 190 14.36 -24.60 -5.69
CA ASN A 190 13.97 -25.43 -6.84
C ASN A 190 15.19 -26.25 -7.27
N ASP A 191 15.61 -27.19 -6.43
CA ASP A 191 16.45 -28.33 -6.79
C ASP A 191 15.52 -29.53 -6.97
N ASP A 192 14.71 -29.49 -8.02
CA ASP A 192 14.04 -30.66 -8.58
C ASP A 192 14.20 -30.59 -10.11
N ASP A 193 15.27 -31.25 -10.58
CA ASP A 193 15.62 -31.72 -11.95
C ASP A 193 15.36 -30.83 -13.19
#